data_AF-A0A9Q3FL14-F1
#
_entry.id   AF-A0A9Q3FL14-F1
#
_cell.length_a   1.000
_cell.length_b   1.000
_cell.length_c   1.000
_cell.angle_alpha   90.00
_cell.angle_beta   90.00
_cell.angle_gamma   90.00
#
_symmetry.space_group_name_H-M   'P 1'
#
loop_
_entity.id
_entity.type
_entity.pdbx_description
1 polymer ?
#
loop_
_entity_poly.entity_id
_entity_poly.type
_entity_poly.pdbx_seq_one_letter_code
_entity_poly.pdbx_strand_id
1 'polypeptide(L)'
;MKYCKDPSLSSKPDETWKKAYDEGIFHLLDGILYHRTKPTGAMALTDRTLINTILNEYHDSFAAGHLSEDRTLERVKNCSWWPNWKKDVSEYCQACDRCQKENRDTGKIFGRMIQIQEPKSP
;
A
#
# COMPACT_ATOMS: atom_id res chain seq x y z
N MET A 1 -3.78 -27.62 -18.87
CA MET A 1 -3.90 -26.23 -19.35
C MET A 1 -2.53 -25.76 -19.82
N LYS A 2 -2.34 -25.58 -21.13
CA LYS A 2 -1.11 -25.02 -21.72
C LYS A 2 -1.33 -23.52 -21.87
N TYR A 3 -0.62 -22.71 -21.10
CA TYR A 3 -0.67 -21.25 -21.27
C TYR A 3 0.09 -20.86 -22.54
N CYS A 4 -0.63 -20.20 -23.45
CA CYS A 4 -0.12 -19.65 -24.69
C CYS A 4 0.78 -18.45 -24.36
N LYS A 5 2.03 -18.47 -24.84
CA LYS A 5 2.90 -17.29 -24.82
C LYS A 5 2.37 -16.33 -25.88
N ASP A 6 1.68 -15.28 -25.47
CA ASP A 6 1.35 -14.18 -26.38
C ASP A 6 2.65 -13.42 -26.73
N PRO A 7 3.07 -13.36 -28.01
CA PRO A 7 4.33 -12.74 -28.42
C PRO A 7 4.37 -11.21 -28.38
N SER A 8 3.24 -10.51 -28.16
CA SER A 8 3.21 -9.04 -28.30
C SER A 8 3.55 -8.23 -27.04
N LEU A 9 3.69 -8.87 -25.88
CA LEU A 9 3.98 -8.17 -24.62
C LEU A 9 5.46 -8.35 -24.21
N SER A 10 6.37 -7.68 -24.93
CA SER A 10 7.81 -7.69 -24.61
C SER A 10 8.15 -6.72 -23.48
N SER A 11 7.55 -6.89 -22.31
CA SER A 11 8.06 -6.28 -21.08
C SER A 11 9.05 -7.27 -20.47
N LYS A 12 10.31 -7.20 -20.90
CA LYS A 12 11.36 -7.99 -20.25
C LYS A 12 11.43 -7.59 -18.77
N PRO A 13 11.58 -8.57 -17.86
CA PRO A 13 11.82 -8.23 -16.46
C PRO A 13 13.09 -7.37 -16.36
N ASP A 14 13.02 -6.35 -15.51
CA ASP A 14 14.17 -5.51 -15.15
C ASP A 14 15.38 -6.39 -14.76
N GLU A 15 16.61 -5.92 -14.98
CA GLU A 15 17.83 -6.68 -14.65
C GLU A 15 17.79 -7.22 -13.22
N THR A 16 17.18 -6.48 -12.30
CA THR A 16 16.99 -6.86 -10.89
C THR A 16 16.27 -8.20 -10.72
N TRP A 17 15.31 -8.52 -11.59
CA TRP A 17 14.45 -9.71 -11.49
C TRP A 17 14.75 -10.78 -12.52
N LYS A 18 15.60 -10.48 -13.50
CA LYS A 18 15.92 -11.40 -14.61
C LYS A 18 16.38 -12.76 -14.13
N LYS A 19 17.30 -12.81 -13.15
CA LYS A 19 17.82 -14.07 -12.61
C LYS A 19 16.70 -14.91 -11.96
N ALA A 20 15.91 -14.30 -11.08
CA ALA A 20 14.82 -15.00 -10.39
C ALA A 20 13.70 -15.43 -11.35
N TYR A 21 13.47 -14.67 -12.43
CA TYR A 21 12.56 -15.04 -13.50
C TYR A 21 13.08 -16.25 -14.29
N ASP A 22 14.36 -16.22 -14.71
CA ASP A 22 15.01 -17.32 -15.44
C ASP A 22 15.06 -18.61 -14.60
N GLU A 23 15.22 -18.50 -13.27
CA GLU A 23 15.15 -19.60 -12.30
C GLU A 23 13.71 -20.10 -12.04
N GLY A 24 12.70 -19.49 -12.65
CA GLY A 24 11.30 -19.92 -12.54
C GLY A 24 10.64 -19.61 -11.20
N ILE A 25 11.21 -18.71 -10.40
CA ILE A 25 10.63 -18.25 -9.12
C ILE A 25 9.38 -17.40 -9.37
N PHE A 26 9.40 -16.64 -10.48
CA PHE A 26 8.29 -15.79 -10.91
C PHE A 26 7.60 -16.31 -12.17
N HIS A 27 6.37 -15.88 -12.40
CA HIS A 27 5.69 -15.96 -13.69
C HIS A 27 5.26 -14.56 -14.13
N LEU A 28 5.44 -14.25 -15.42
CA LEU A 28 5.05 -12.97 -16.00
C LEU A 28 3.62 -13.09 -16.53
N LEU A 29 2.73 -12.22 -16.06
CA LEU A 29 1.35 -12.11 -16.52
C LEU A 29 1.01 -10.62 -16.64
N ASP A 30 0.52 -10.18 -17.80
CA ASP A 30 0.17 -8.78 -18.08
C ASP A 30 1.28 -7.77 -17.76
N GLY A 31 2.54 -8.17 -17.95
CA GLY A 31 3.71 -7.33 -17.65
C GLY A 31 4.10 -7.28 -16.16
N ILE A 32 3.41 -8.04 -15.31
CA ILE A 32 3.62 -8.12 -13.86
C ILE A 32 4.24 -9.46 -13.49
N LEU A 33 5.24 -9.43 -12.61
CA LEU A 33 5.87 -10.65 -12.10
C LEU A 33 5.15 -11.16 -10.85
N TYR A 34 4.72 -12.42 -10.85
CA TYR A 34 4.04 -13.05 -9.73
C TYR A 34 4.87 -14.17 -9.12
N HIS A 35 5.00 -14.19 -7.80
CA HIS A 35 5.77 -15.23 -7.10
C HIS A 35 5.02 -16.58 -7.15
N ARG A 36 5.68 -17.67 -7.58
CA ARG A 36 4.99 -18.97 -7.78
C ARG A 36 4.63 -19.70 -6.48
N THR A 37 5.41 -19.53 -5.42
CA THR A 37 5.29 -20.36 -4.19
C THR A 37 4.80 -19.61 -2.95
N LYS A 38 4.52 -18.31 -3.04
CA LYS A 38 4.02 -17.54 -1.89
C LYS A 38 2.49 -17.67 -1.86
N PRO A 39 1.87 -17.91 -0.68
CA PRO A 39 0.44 -18.21 -0.56
C PRO A 39 -0.52 -17.02 -0.80
N THR A 40 -0.03 -15.93 -1.36
CA THR A 40 -0.82 -14.83 -1.91
C THR A 40 -0.09 -14.37 -3.16
N GLY A 41 -0.83 -13.94 -4.19
CA GLY A 41 -0.28 -13.50 -5.48
C GLY A 41 0.57 -12.24 -5.38
N ALA A 42 1.68 -12.31 -4.64
CA ALA A 42 2.63 -11.24 -4.40
C ALA A 42 3.22 -10.82 -5.75
N MET A 43 2.81 -9.64 -6.18
CA MET A 43 3.22 -9.01 -7.42
C MET A 43 4.52 -8.25 -7.20
N ALA A 44 5.58 -8.59 -7.94
CA ALA A 44 6.74 -7.74 -8.11
C ALA A 44 6.43 -6.68 -9.17
N LEU A 45 6.16 -5.47 -8.71
CA LEU A 45 5.80 -4.34 -9.55
C LEU A 45 7.08 -3.63 -10.03
N THR A 46 7.15 -3.38 -11.33
CA THR A 46 8.29 -2.69 -11.97
C THR A 46 7.88 -1.36 -12.59
N ASP A 47 6.58 -1.19 -12.88
CA ASP A 47 6.03 0.02 -13.48
C ASP A 47 5.47 0.99 -12.42
N ARG A 48 5.84 2.28 -12.53
CA ARG A 48 5.39 3.31 -11.59
C ARG A 48 3.90 3.60 -11.72
N THR A 49 3.35 3.51 -12.92
CA THR A 49 1.90 3.70 -13.15
C THR A 49 1.11 2.65 -12.37
N LEU A 50 1.52 1.39 -12.47
CA LEU A 50 0.92 0.30 -11.71
C LEU A 50 1.12 0.42 -10.20
N ILE A 51 2.31 0.84 -9.75
CA ILE A 51 2.56 1.12 -8.32
C ILE A 51 1.55 2.16 -7.80
N ASN A 52 1.35 3.26 -8.55
CA ASN A 52 0.39 4.30 -8.17
C ASN A 52 -1.06 3.78 -8.16
N THR A 53 -1.45 2.94 -9.12
CA THR A 53 -2.77 2.29 -9.12
C THR A 53 -2.96 1.45 -7.87
N ILE A 54 -1.97 0.65 -7.48
CA ILE A 54 -2.04 -0.19 -6.29
C ILE A 54 -2.11 0.65 -5.00
N LEU A 55 -1.35 1.73 -4.92
CA LEU A 55 -1.41 2.66 -3.79
C LEU A 55 -2.80 3.31 -3.67
N ASN A 56 -3.38 3.73 -4.79
CA ASN A 56 -4.73 4.27 -4.84
C ASN A 56 -5.77 3.22 -4.40
N GLU A 57 -5.68 1.99 -4.90
CA GLU A 57 -6.59 0.90 -4.52
C GLU A 57 -6.52 0.56 -3.02
N TYR A 58 -5.32 0.58 -2.43
CA TYR A 58 -5.15 0.22 -1.02
C TYR A 58 -5.39 1.34 -0.03
N HIS A 59 -5.35 2.60 -0.46
CA HIS A 59 -5.51 3.76 0.40
C HIS A 59 -6.75 4.60 0.07
N ASP A 60 -6.90 5.03 -1.19
CA ASP A 60 -7.92 5.99 -1.62
C ASP A 60 -9.23 5.37 -2.10
N SER A 61 -9.24 4.07 -2.42
CA SER A 61 -10.46 3.41 -2.86
C SER A 61 -11.54 3.50 -1.79
N PHE A 62 -12.81 3.56 -2.23
CA PHE A 62 -13.94 3.60 -1.31
C PHE A 62 -13.92 2.39 -0.35
N ALA A 63 -13.51 1.21 -0.84
CA ALA A 63 -13.36 0.01 -0.04
C ALA A 63 -12.16 0.05 0.91
N ALA A 64 -11.11 0.81 0.57
CA ALA A 64 -9.95 0.99 1.42
C ALA A 64 -10.20 1.95 2.58
N GLY A 65 -11.04 2.97 2.40
CA GLY A 65 -11.50 3.83 3.48
C GLY A 65 -10.42 4.73 4.11
N HIS A 66 -9.32 5.03 3.40
CA HIS A 66 -8.20 5.84 3.92
C HIS A 66 -7.65 5.34 5.25
N LEU A 67 -7.47 4.02 5.34
CA LEU A 67 -6.87 3.41 6.52
C LEU A 67 -5.50 4.00 6.85
N SER A 68 -5.10 3.82 8.12
CA SER A 68 -3.79 4.28 8.59
C SER A 68 -2.64 3.74 7.72
N GLU A 69 -1.52 4.46 7.76
CA GLU A 69 -0.29 4.07 7.07
C GLU A 69 0.10 2.62 7.38
N ASP A 70 0.04 2.22 8.66
CA ASP A 70 0.35 0.85 9.11
C ASP A 70 -0.50 -0.22 8.41
N ARG A 71 -1.81 0.02 8.27
CA ARG A 71 -2.73 -0.88 7.57
C ARG A 71 -2.44 -0.94 6.07
N THR A 72 -2.07 0.20 5.48
CA THR A 72 -1.70 0.27 4.06
C THR A 72 -0.40 -0.49 3.82
N LEU A 73 0.59 -0.36 4.72
CA LEU A 73 1.84 -1.12 4.69
C LEU A 73 1.61 -2.63 4.80
N GLU A 74 0.72 -3.08 5.69
CA GLU A 74 0.38 -4.49 5.84
C GLU A 74 -0.24 -5.08 4.57
N ARG A 75 -1.17 -4.36 3.93
CA ARG A 75 -1.79 -4.78 2.67
C ARG A 75 -0.77 -4.89 1.55
N VAL A 76 0.05 -3.86 1.36
CA VAL A 76 1.11 -3.87 0.35
C VAL A 76 2.04 -5.05 0.61
N LYS A 77 2.55 -5.23 1.83
CA LYS A 77 3.44 -6.35 2.19
C LYS A 77 2.88 -7.73 1.80
N ASN A 78 1.57 -7.92 1.92
CA ASN A 78 0.92 -9.21 1.66
C ASN A 78 0.60 -9.46 0.17
N CYS A 79 0.49 -8.41 -0.64
CA CYS A 79 -0.03 -8.50 -2.00
C CYS A 79 0.94 -7.99 -3.08
N SER A 80 1.90 -7.13 -2.75
CA SER A 80 2.77 -6.47 -3.73
C SER A 80 4.12 -6.10 -3.13
N TRP A 81 5.14 -6.04 -3.98
CA TRP A 81 6.48 -5.66 -3.56
C TRP A 81 7.19 -4.93 -4.70
N TRP A 82 7.96 -3.90 -4.37
CA TRP A 82 8.85 -3.21 -5.28
C TRP A 82 10.02 -2.59 -4.50
N PRO A 83 11.12 -2.17 -5.14
CA PRO A 83 12.20 -1.47 -4.46
C PRO A 83 11.68 -0.22 -3.73
N ASN A 84 12.07 -0.04 -2.46
CA ASN A 84 11.64 1.10 -1.63
C ASN A 84 10.13 1.22 -1.35
N TRP A 85 9.35 0.15 -1.51
CA TRP A 85 7.89 0.17 -1.34
C TRP A 85 7.40 0.79 -0.02
N LYS A 86 8.10 0.55 1.09
CA LYS A 86 7.74 1.13 2.39
C LYS A 86 7.78 2.66 2.37
N LYS A 87 8.82 3.22 1.75
CA LYS A 87 9.01 4.67 1.64
C LYS A 87 7.92 5.26 0.77
N ASP A 88 7.66 4.65 -0.38
CA ASP A 88 6.61 5.10 -1.30
C ASP A 88 5.22 5.09 -0.63
N VAL A 89 4.88 4.04 0.12
CA VAL A 89 3.61 3.97 0.85
C VAL A 89 3.52 5.08 1.89
N SER A 90 4.59 5.31 2.66
CA SER A 90 4.63 6.35 3.69
C SER A 90 4.43 7.74 3.07
N GLU A 91 5.18 8.06 2.01
CA GLU A 91 5.07 9.33 1.29
C GLU A 91 3.66 9.52 0.70
N TYR A 92 3.07 8.46 0.14
CA TYR A 92 1.71 8.49 -0.40
C TYR A 92 0.66 8.80 0.66
N CYS A 93 0.69 8.09 1.80
CA CYS A 93 -0.25 8.31 2.90
C CYS A 93 -0.06 9.71 3.53
N GLN A 94 1.18 10.20 3.65
CA GLN A 94 1.48 11.52 4.17
C GLN A 94 0.96 12.64 3.25
N ALA A 95 1.01 12.44 1.94
CA ALA A 95 0.48 13.39 0.95
C ALA A 95 -1.05 13.37 0.86
N CYS A 96 -1.76 12.48 1.55
CA CYS A 96 -3.22 12.38 1.47
C CYS A 96 -3.92 13.53 2.23
N ASP A 97 -4.43 14.51 1.48
CA ASP A 97 -5.16 15.67 2.02
C ASP A 97 -6.31 15.29 2.96
N ARG A 98 -7.03 14.20 2.66
CA ARG A 98 -8.14 13.74 3.49
C ARG A 98 -7.65 13.27 4.85
N CYS A 99 -6.63 12.41 4.87
CA CYS A 99 -6.04 11.94 6.11
C CYS A 99 -5.47 13.09 6.94
N GLN A 100 -4.81 14.06 6.30
CA GLN A 100 -4.25 15.22 6.99
C GLN A 100 -5.32 16.13 7.63
N LYS A 101 -6.50 16.24 7.00
CA LYS A 101 -7.61 17.04 7.53
C LYS A 101 -8.36 16.35 8.66
N GLU A 102 -8.58 15.04 8.54
CA GLU A 102 -9.33 14.25 9.52
C GLU A 102 -8.50 13.94 10.77
N ASN A 103 -7.20 13.71 10.61
CA ASN A 103 -6.29 13.32 11.69
C ASN A 103 -5.57 14.52 12.31
N ARG A 104 -6.19 15.71 12.28
CA ARG A 104 -5.64 16.88 12.96
C ARG A 104 -5.57 16.57 14.44
N ASP A 105 -4.40 16.81 15.02
CA ASP A 105 -4.19 16.75 16.45
C ASP A 105 -5.20 17.70 17.12
N THR A 106 -6.31 17.15 17.61
CA THR A 106 -7.22 17.89 18.45
C THR A 106 -6.45 18.13 19.73
N GLY A 107 -5.77 19.28 19.83
CA GLY A 107 -5.08 19.75 21.04
C GLY A 107 -6.00 19.92 22.26
N LYS A 108 -7.17 19.29 22.28
CA LYS A 108 -7.97 19.04 23.46
C LYS A 108 -7.21 18.05 24.34
N ILE A 109 -6.46 18.63 25.25
CA ILE A 109 -6.00 18.01 26.49
C ILE A 109 -7.15 17.13 27.02
N PHE A 110 -6.95 15.82 27.08
CA PHE A 110 -7.93 14.90 27.68
C PHE A 110 -8.27 15.40 29.09
N GLY A 111 -9.54 15.71 29.32
CA GLY A 111 -10.13 15.97 30.63
C GLY A 111 -9.30 16.84 31.57
N ARG A 112 -9.31 18.17 31.40
CA ARG A 112 -9.22 19.00 32.61
C ARG A 112 -10.51 18.77 33.39
N MET A 113 -10.40 17.98 34.45
CA MET A 113 -11.39 17.87 35.51
C MET A 113 -11.66 19.29 36.03
N ILE A 114 -12.66 19.97 35.47
CA ILE A 114 -13.01 21.30 35.92
C ILE A 114 -13.71 21.09 37.25
N GLN A 115 -13.05 21.44 38.36
CA GLN A 115 -13.68 21.37 39.67
C GLN A 115 -14.80 22.42 39.70
N ILE A 116 -16.05 21.97 39.67
CA ILE A 116 -17.21 22.83 39.86
C ILE A 116 -17.12 23.33 41.30
N GLN A 117 -17.00 24.63 41.51
CA GLN A 117 -17.03 25.16 42.88
C GLN A 117 -18.45 25.07 43.40
N GLU A 118 -18.61 24.47 44.59
CA GLU A 118 -19.91 24.36 45.23
C GLU A 118 -20.50 25.76 45.44
N PRO A 119 -21.78 25.97 45.06
CA PRO A 119 -22.43 27.25 45.28
C PRO A 119 -22.41 27.56 46.77
N LYS A 120 -21.89 28.73 47.13
CA LYS A 120 -22.03 29.23 48.50
C LYS A 120 -23.52 29.36 48.78
N SER A 121 -23.94 28.82 49.92
CA SER A 121 -25.34 28.72 50.39
C SER A 121 -26.16 30.00 50.17
N PRO A 122 -27.51 29.89 50.19
CA PRO A 122 -28.46 30.93 49.79
C PRO A 122 -28.24 32.30 50.43
#